data_AF-A0AAI9GC66-F1
#
_entry.id   AF-A0AAI9GC66-F1
#
_cell.length_a   1.000
_cell.length_b   1.000
_cell.length_c   1.000
_cell.angle_alpha   90.00
_cell.angle_beta   90.00
_cell.angle_gamma   90.00
#
_symmetry.space_group_name_H-M   'P 1'
#
loop_
_entity.id
_entity.type
_entity.pdbx_description
1 polymer ?
#
loop_
_entity_poly.entity_id
_entity_poly.type
_entity_poly.pdbx_seq_one_letter_code
_entity_poly.pdbx_strand_id
1 'polypeptide(L)'
;MKLWLSGLALLTVATTAQAENFRIVQSPAQKLDIWIDNIKDNTPQSWCKADVALRIVANGKKEVSVLENFVPRLGSLLEHQCSKLNTLNWTLNDPEGTALARGTAAKAQDWALVVKQQETAAATTTTSGALLPPDQNPETHTVAADRTPWQEFTLQDGCHLRTFWEGGSSAPALFIPDSDTTRCGNGSWLSGHTVVTQNRNGTQKAIPVTYIHGFPVMGLNNAVDPEKALITSVNKERMVFSTPNSDQSWMILPYDSTLNGWKSNGTVAVEITREIASDDARLQARIAEVKKIWSAWITPGAELNVVLIDTLRPQLRDPAVGAWRAAN
;
A
#
# COMPACT_ATOMS: atom_id res chain seq x y z
N MET A 1 56.13 39.11 -16.46
CA MET A 1 55.30 39.61 -15.34
C MET A 1 54.01 40.20 -15.89
N LYS A 2 52.88 39.99 -15.18
CA LYS A 2 51.52 40.60 -15.32
C LYS A 2 50.42 39.81 -16.08
N LEU A 3 49.80 38.92 -15.28
CA LEU A 3 48.37 38.60 -15.03
C LEU A 3 47.23 39.35 -15.77
N TRP A 4 46.21 38.58 -16.22
CA TRP A 4 44.73 38.69 -16.02
C TRP A 4 44.00 37.93 -17.17
N LEU A 5 42.88 37.21 -17.05
CA LEU A 5 41.91 36.89 -16.01
C LEU A 5 41.14 35.63 -16.46
N SER A 6 40.97 34.67 -15.55
CA SER A 6 40.25 33.40 -15.76
C SER A 6 38.73 33.60 -15.77
N GLY A 7 38.03 33.01 -16.75
CA GLY A 7 36.58 32.84 -16.71
C GLY A 7 36.22 31.52 -16.02
N LEU A 8 35.79 31.59 -14.76
CA LEU A 8 35.25 30.45 -14.00
C LEU A 8 33.77 30.22 -14.40
N ALA A 9 33.50 29.10 -15.05
CA ALA A 9 32.15 28.57 -15.20
C ALA A 9 31.70 27.93 -13.87
N LEU A 10 30.69 28.52 -13.23
CA LEU A 10 30.02 27.96 -12.05
C LEU A 10 29.11 26.80 -12.50
N LEU A 11 29.59 25.57 -12.30
CA LEU A 11 28.76 24.36 -12.35
C LEU A 11 27.87 24.31 -11.11
N THR A 12 26.59 24.65 -11.26
CA THR A 12 25.58 24.42 -10.23
C THR A 12 25.27 22.92 -10.16
N VAL A 13 25.83 22.25 -9.16
CA VAL A 13 25.46 20.87 -8.83
C VAL A 13 24.06 20.90 -8.21
N ALA A 14 23.05 20.42 -8.94
CA ALA A 14 21.75 20.13 -8.37
C ALA A 14 21.85 18.86 -7.54
N THR A 15 21.90 18.99 -6.21
CA THR A 15 21.82 17.85 -5.30
C THR A 15 20.44 17.23 -5.41
N THR A 16 20.37 15.99 -5.89
CA THR A 16 19.16 15.18 -5.77
C THR A 16 19.04 14.79 -4.30
N ALA A 17 18.03 15.31 -3.61
CA ALA A 17 17.68 14.88 -2.27
C ALA A 17 17.15 13.45 -2.37
N GLN A 18 18.02 12.48 -2.14
CA GLN A 18 17.62 11.10 -1.89
C GLN A 18 16.89 11.08 -0.55
N ALA A 19 15.77 10.37 -0.48
CA ALA A 19 15.05 10.14 0.75
C ALA A 19 15.91 9.23 1.66
N GLU A 20 16.48 9.80 2.72
CA GLU A 20 17.30 9.04 3.67
C GLU A 20 16.43 8.48 4.81
N ASN A 21 16.83 7.32 5.34
CA ASN A 21 16.26 6.78 6.57
C ASN A 21 17.09 7.32 7.74
N PHE A 22 16.50 8.21 8.53
CA PHE A 22 17.20 8.85 9.62
C PHE A 22 16.93 8.15 10.94
N ARG A 23 17.98 7.61 11.56
CA ARG A 23 17.90 7.07 12.91
C ARG A 23 17.90 8.21 13.93
N ILE A 24 16.73 8.51 14.45
CA ILE A 24 16.55 9.65 15.37
C ILE A 24 16.94 9.32 16.80
N VAL A 25 16.73 8.08 17.24
CA VAL A 25 17.05 7.62 18.60
C VAL A 25 17.55 6.18 18.57
N GLN A 26 18.54 5.89 19.40
CA GLN A 26 18.97 4.54 19.72
C GLN A 26 18.88 4.36 21.24
N SER A 27 18.29 3.24 21.68
CA SER A 27 18.23 2.86 23.09
C SER A 27 19.07 1.59 23.31
N PRO A 28 20.35 1.71 23.69
CA PRO A 28 21.20 0.54 23.93
C PRO A 28 20.66 -0.37 25.03
N ALA A 29 20.09 0.20 26.10
CA ALA A 29 19.58 -0.53 27.25
C ALA A 29 18.35 -1.40 26.88
N GLN A 30 17.48 -0.94 25.98
CA GLN A 30 16.31 -1.68 25.53
C GLN A 30 16.52 -2.37 24.17
N LYS A 31 17.70 -2.18 23.56
CA LYS A 31 18.06 -2.68 22.22
C LYS A 31 17.05 -2.25 21.14
N LEU A 32 16.67 -0.97 21.13
CA LEU A 32 15.76 -0.39 20.14
C LEU A 32 16.48 0.62 19.25
N ASP A 33 16.23 0.57 17.94
CA ASP A 33 16.59 1.63 17.00
C ASP A 33 15.31 2.27 16.43
N ILE A 34 15.26 3.60 16.40
CA ILE A 34 14.08 4.35 16.01
C ILE A 34 14.42 5.18 14.78
N TRP A 35 13.62 5.00 13.74
CA TRP A 35 13.83 5.57 12.42
C TRP A 35 12.66 6.44 12.01
N ILE A 36 12.95 7.54 11.33
CA ILE A 36 12.00 8.27 10.50
C ILE A 36 12.44 8.02 9.06
N ASP A 37 11.57 7.33 8.33
CA ASP A 37 11.84 6.97 6.94
C ASP A 37 11.38 8.11 6.00
N ASN A 38 11.99 8.16 4.82
CA ASN A 38 11.62 9.07 3.73
C ASN A 38 11.76 10.56 4.04
N ILE A 39 12.84 10.98 4.70
CA ILE A 39 13.09 12.40 4.99
C ILE A 39 14.09 13.00 3.99
N LYS A 40 13.96 14.30 3.74
CA LYS A 40 14.78 15.03 2.76
C LYS A 40 16.25 15.14 3.19
N ASP A 41 16.47 15.32 4.48
CA ASP A 41 17.78 15.40 5.14
C ASP A 41 17.61 15.15 6.65
N ASN A 42 18.72 15.03 7.38
CA ASN A 42 18.74 14.68 8.80
C ASN A 42 18.43 15.86 9.76
N THR A 43 17.90 16.98 9.25
CA THR A 43 17.55 18.14 10.09
C THR A 43 16.13 18.00 10.68
N PRO A 44 15.87 18.57 11.87
CA PRO A 44 14.53 18.63 12.45
C PRO A 44 13.48 19.21 11.50
N GLN A 45 13.84 20.17 10.65
CA GLN A 45 12.88 20.76 9.70
C GLN A 45 12.35 19.74 8.68
N SER A 46 13.13 18.72 8.32
CA SER A 46 12.77 17.73 7.31
C SER A 46 11.73 16.72 7.77
N TRP A 47 11.58 16.54 9.08
CA TRP A 47 10.61 15.61 9.66
C TRP A 47 9.59 16.25 10.60
N CYS A 48 9.83 17.47 11.11
CA CYS A 48 8.96 18.13 12.08
C CYS A 48 7.60 18.51 11.48
N LYS A 49 6.61 17.64 11.74
CA LYS A 49 5.22 17.73 11.28
C LYS A 49 4.27 17.43 12.45
N ALA A 50 3.00 17.74 12.27
CA ALA A 50 1.96 17.41 13.26
C ALA A 50 1.85 15.91 13.51
N ASP A 51 1.95 15.13 12.43
CA ASP A 51 1.92 13.67 12.48
C ASP A 51 3.25 13.13 11.93
N VAL A 52 3.94 12.32 12.73
CA VAL A 52 5.21 11.70 12.35
C VAL A 52 5.09 10.18 12.41
N ALA A 53 5.53 9.52 11.35
CA ALA A 53 5.61 8.06 11.28
C ALA A 53 6.99 7.58 11.75
N LEU A 54 7.01 6.62 12.67
CA LEU A 54 8.19 6.03 13.25
C LEU A 54 8.25 4.54 12.93
N ARG A 55 9.44 4.06 12.58
CA ARG A 55 9.75 2.63 12.55
C ARG A 55 10.70 2.32 13.71
N ILE A 56 10.25 1.44 14.60
CA ILE A 56 10.99 1.00 15.79
C ILE A 56 11.49 -0.42 15.50
N VAL A 57 12.80 -0.65 15.56
CA VAL A 57 13.41 -1.96 15.31
C VAL A 57 13.84 -2.57 16.64
N ALA A 58 13.28 -3.73 16.97
CA ALA A 58 13.59 -4.47 18.19
C ALA A 58 14.77 -5.44 17.98
N ASN A 59 15.98 -5.00 18.31
CA ASN A 59 17.20 -5.83 18.31
C ASN A 59 17.32 -6.72 19.57
N GLY A 60 16.33 -6.66 20.47
CA GLY A 60 16.28 -7.39 21.73
C GLY A 60 14.99 -8.19 21.88
N LYS A 61 14.21 -7.89 22.92
CA LYS A 61 12.89 -8.49 23.12
C LYS A 61 11.92 -7.96 22.05
N LYS A 62 11.27 -8.87 21.33
CA LYS A 62 10.32 -8.58 20.23
C LYS A 62 8.88 -8.34 20.72
N GLU A 63 8.72 -7.87 21.97
CA GLU A 63 7.43 -7.68 22.62
C GLU A 63 7.04 -6.20 22.69
N VAL A 64 5.75 -5.91 22.56
CA VAL A 64 5.21 -4.54 22.65
C VAL A 64 5.37 -3.93 24.05
N SER A 65 5.43 -4.78 25.09
CA SER A 65 5.65 -4.38 26.49
C SER A 65 6.91 -3.53 26.68
N VAL A 66 7.93 -3.71 25.83
CA VAL A 66 9.17 -2.92 25.84
C VAL A 66 8.91 -1.44 25.52
N LEU A 67 7.82 -1.15 24.78
CA LEU A 67 7.45 0.19 24.35
C LEU A 67 6.68 1.00 25.40
N GLU A 68 6.08 0.35 26.40
CA GLU A 68 5.15 0.99 27.37
C GLU A 68 5.79 2.18 28.09
N ASN A 69 7.03 2.01 28.54
CA ASN A 69 7.80 3.04 29.23
C ASN A 69 8.72 3.83 28.30
N PHE A 70 8.89 3.36 27.06
CA PHE A 70 9.80 3.97 26.10
C PHE A 70 9.12 5.02 25.24
N VAL A 71 7.94 4.72 24.67
CA VAL A 71 7.22 5.62 23.76
C VAL A 71 6.83 6.95 24.40
N PRO A 72 6.35 7.00 25.67
CA PRO A 72 6.06 8.29 26.31
C PRO A 72 7.30 9.19 26.45
N ARG A 73 8.46 8.59 26.78
CA ARG A 73 9.74 9.30 26.88
C ARG A 73 10.24 9.75 25.51
N LEU A 74 10.09 8.90 24.50
CA LEU A 74 10.41 9.23 23.12
C LEU A 74 9.55 10.39 22.62
N GLY A 75 8.23 10.33 22.82
CA GLY A 75 7.31 11.40 22.44
C GLY A 75 7.69 12.73 23.09
N SER A 76 7.98 12.70 24.39
CA SER A 76 8.45 13.88 25.13
C SER A 76 9.76 14.43 24.53
N LEU A 77 10.74 13.58 24.21
CA LEU A 77 12.00 13.99 23.59
C LEU A 77 11.80 14.62 22.21
N LEU A 78 10.95 14.02 21.38
CA LEU A 78 10.67 14.50 20.02
C LEU A 78 9.88 15.81 20.03
N GLU A 79 8.98 15.98 21.00
CA GLU A 79 8.24 17.23 21.21
C GLU A 79 9.19 18.41 21.49
N HIS A 80 10.24 18.19 22.28
CA HIS A 80 11.25 19.24 22.56
C HIS A 80 11.99 19.67 21.28
N GLN A 81 12.14 18.76 20.31
CA GLN A 81 12.81 19.04 19.04
C GLN A 81 11.84 19.57 17.96
N CYS A 82 10.56 19.24 18.08
CA CYS A 82 9.51 19.64 17.15
C CYS A 82 8.23 20.05 17.91
N SER A 83 8.09 21.35 18.15
CA SER A 83 6.91 21.90 18.84
C SER A 83 5.59 21.71 18.09
N LYS A 84 5.65 21.39 16.78
CA LYS A 84 4.48 21.11 15.95
C LYS A 84 3.94 19.69 16.14
N LEU A 85 4.72 18.79 16.73
CA LEU A 85 4.38 17.38 16.85
C LEU A 85 3.18 17.20 17.78
N ASN A 86 2.15 16.53 17.26
CA ASN A 86 0.92 16.20 17.99
C ASN A 86 0.71 14.69 18.09
N THR A 87 1.09 13.93 17.06
CA THR A 87 0.85 12.49 16.99
C THR A 87 2.06 11.75 16.44
N LEU A 88 2.42 10.67 17.11
CA LEU A 88 3.32 9.64 16.60
C LEU A 88 2.50 8.46 16.11
N ASN A 89 2.74 8.05 14.87
CA ASN A 89 2.30 6.76 14.34
C ASN A 89 3.52 5.86 14.36
N TRP A 90 3.48 4.74 15.08
CA TRP A 90 4.64 3.87 15.22
C TRP A 90 4.36 2.47 14.69
N THR A 91 5.38 1.86 14.11
CA THR A 91 5.41 0.44 13.74
C THR A 91 6.62 -0.19 14.40
N LEU A 92 6.41 -1.25 15.16
CA LEU A 92 7.45 -2.09 15.75
C LEU A 92 7.77 -3.20 14.75
N ASN A 93 9.03 -3.32 14.38
CA ASN A 93 9.55 -4.35 13.50
C ASN A 93 10.63 -5.17 14.19
N ASP A 94 10.85 -6.39 13.72
CA ASP A 94 12.06 -7.14 14.02
C ASP A 94 13.26 -6.68 13.15
N PRO A 95 14.49 -7.14 13.43
CA PRO A 95 15.67 -6.78 12.63
C PRO A 95 15.57 -7.24 11.17
N GLU A 96 14.75 -8.26 10.90
CA GLU A 96 14.48 -8.78 9.57
C GLU A 96 13.49 -7.90 8.77
N GLY A 97 12.86 -6.91 9.43
CA GLY A 97 11.93 -5.96 8.83
C GLY A 97 10.46 -6.37 8.91
N THR A 98 10.14 -7.51 9.54
CA THR A 98 8.78 -7.99 9.77
C THR A 98 8.08 -7.10 10.79
N ALA A 99 6.86 -6.65 10.49
CA ALA A 99 6.05 -5.92 11.46
C ALA A 99 5.60 -6.86 12.60
N LEU A 100 5.75 -6.38 13.83
CA LEU A 100 5.38 -7.08 15.06
C LEU A 100 4.21 -6.39 15.75
N ALA A 101 4.09 -5.07 15.61
CA ALA A 101 2.96 -4.29 16.10
C ALA A 101 2.92 -2.91 15.48
N ARG A 102 1.78 -2.24 15.58
CA ARG A 102 1.62 -0.84 15.19
C ARG A 102 0.65 -0.12 16.12
N GLY A 103 0.81 1.19 16.19
CA GLY A 103 -0.04 2.00 17.05
C GLY A 103 0.23 3.49 16.94
N THR A 104 -0.25 4.20 17.94
CA THR A 104 -0.11 5.66 18.04
C THR A 104 0.32 6.10 19.44
N ALA A 105 0.82 7.32 19.55
CA ALA A 105 0.97 8.05 20.80
C ALA A 105 0.74 9.53 20.53
N ALA A 106 -0.14 10.17 21.29
CA ALA A 106 -0.53 11.56 21.05
C ALA A 106 -0.15 12.45 22.22
N LYS A 107 0.24 13.69 21.92
CA LYS A 107 0.57 14.72 22.91
C LYS A 107 -0.57 14.96 23.90
N ALA A 108 -1.81 14.99 23.38
CA ALA A 108 -3.02 15.19 24.19
C ALA A 108 -3.29 14.05 25.19
N GLN A 109 -2.57 12.93 25.07
CA GLN A 109 -2.66 11.76 25.94
C GLN A 109 -1.31 11.51 26.63
N ASP A 110 -0.50 12.55 26.82
CA ASP A 110 0.84 12.48 27.42
C ASP A 110 1.74 11.43 26.75
N TRP A 111 1.61 11.29 25.43
CA TRP A 111 2.35 10.32 24.63
C TRP A 111 2.14 8.86 25.06
N ALA A 112 1.00 8.55 25.69
CA ALA A 112 0.63 7.20 26.08
C ALA A 112 0.68 6.24 24.89
N LEU A 113 1.25 5.05 25.10
CA LEU A 113 1.33 4.01 24.10
C LEU A 113 -0.08 3.46 23.81
N VAL A 114 -0.58 3.68 22.60
CA VAL A 114 -1.83 3.08 22.12
C VAL A 114 -1.49 2.05 21.05
N VAL A 115 -1.71 0.77 21.34
CA VAL A 115 -1.49 -0.33 20.39
C VAL A 115 -2.75 -0.51 19.55
N LYS A 116 -2.64 -0.35 18.23
CA LYS A 116 -3.77 -0.54 17.28
C LYS A 116 -3.85 -1.96 16.75
N GLN A 117 -2.70 -2.64 16.62
CA GLN A 117 -2.61 -4.04 16.22
C GLN A 117 -1.29 -4.61 16.74
N GLN A 118 -1.33 -5.77 17.38
CA GLN A 118 -0.17 -6.59 17.73
C GLN A 118 -0.20 -7.83 16.83
N GLU A 119 0.86 -8.05 16.06
CA GLU A 119 1.02 -9.22 15.19
C GLU A 119 1.80 -10.28 15.98
N THR A 120 1.05 -11.10 16.70
CA THR A 120 1.60 -12.11 17.61
C THR A 120 2.18 -13.30 16.83
N ALA A 121 3.48 -13.55 16.98
CA ALA A 121 4.06 -14.86 16.69
C ALA A 121 3.74 -15.84 17.85
N ALA A 122 2.87 -16.83 17.57
CA ALA A 122 2.58 -18.14 18.22
C ALA A 122 2.95 -18.36 19.72
N ALA A 123 2.17 -18.99 20.61
CA ALA A 123 0.95 -19.81 20.55
C ALA A 123 0.40 -20.02 21.98
N THR A 124 -0.92 -20.15 22.19
CA THR A 124 -1.65 -21.30 22.80
C THR A 124 -3.13 -20.92 23.04
N THR A 125 -4.02 -21.87 22.70
CA THR A 125 -5.44 -22.03 23.08
C THR A 125 -5.81 -21.35 24.41
N THR A 126 -6.88 -20.54 24.53
CA THR A 126 -8.29 -20.90 24.30
C THR A 126 -9.18 -19.64 24.30
N THR A 127 -10.20 -19.61 23.41
CA THR A 127 -11.47 -18.84 23.50
C THR A 127 -11.42 -17.30 23.59
N SER A 128 -11.34 -16.65 22.43
CA SER A 128 -12.49 -15.95 21.81
C SER A 128 -12.06 -15.39 20.45
N GLY A 129 -12.17 -16.19 19.38
CA GLY A 129 -12.04 -15.73 17.99
C GLY A 129 -13.25 -14.91 17.53
N ALA A 130 -13.93 -14.22 18.45
CA ALA A 130 -15.13 -13.47 18.13
C ALA A 130 -14.75 -12.29 17.22
N LEU A 131 -15.23 -12.28 15.99
CA LEU A 131 -15.13 -11.08 15.16
C LEU A 131 -16.06 -10.01 15.72
N LEU A 132 -15.52 -8.83 16.00
CA LEU A 132 -16.32 -7.64 16.26
C LEU A 132 -17.06 -7.27 14.97
N PRO A 133 -18.39 -7.05 15.05
CA PRO A 133 -19.15 -6.62 13.89
C PRO A 133 -18.67 -5.25 13.42
N PRO A 134 -18.76 -4.97 12.12
CA PRO A 134 -18.39 -3.67 11.62
C PRO A 134 -19.22 -2.54 12.23
N ASP A 135 -18.60 -1.36 12.29
CA ASP A 135 -19.21 -0.14 12.81
C ASP A 135 -20.56 0.12 12.12
N GLN A 136 -21.59 0.56 12.85
CA GLN A 136 -22.96 0.67 12.30
C GLN A 136 -23.13 1.73 11.20
N ASN A 137 -22.14 2.62 11.03
CA ASN A 137 -22.13 3.61 9.97
C ASN A 137 -20.70 3.88 9.49
N PRO A 138 -20.09 2.92 8.78
CA PRO A 138 -18.70 3.07 8.34
C PRO A 138 -18.58 4.16 7.26
N GLU A 139 -19.68 4.45 6.57
CA GLU A 139 -19.74 5.43 5.48
C GLU A 139 -19.58 6.88 5.96
N THR A 140 -19.98 7.21 7.20
CA THR A 140 -19.83 8.57 7.73
C THR A 140 -18.39 8.97 8.08
N HIS A 141 -17.47 8.00 8.12
CA HIS A 141 -16.06 8.23 8.45
C HIS A 141 -15.13 8.09 7.25
N THR A 142 -15.69 7.96 6.05
CA THR A 142 -14.92 7.85 4.81
C THR A 142 -15.40 8.88 3.79
N VAL A 143 -14.61 9.03 2.73
CA VAL A 143 -14.89 9.96 1.65
C VAL A 143 -15.34 9.21 0.40
N ALA A 144 -16.12 9.89 -0.44
CA ALA A 144 -16.50 9.35 -1.74
C ALA A 144 -15.27 9.07 -2.61
N ALA A 145 -15.38 8.05 -3.45
CA ALA A 145 -14.36 7.68 -4.41
C ALA A 145 -14.12 8.80 -5.45
N ASP A 146 -12.88 8.99 -5.88
CA ASP A 146 -12.54 9.91 -6.98
C ASP A 146 -13.33 9.53 -8.25
N ARG A 147 -13.90 10.53 -8.92
CA ARG A 147 -14.71 10.40 -10.15
C ARG A 147 -14.07 11.09 -11.35
N THR A 148 -12.82 11.53 -11.22
CA THR A 148 -12.04 12.09 -12.32
C THR A 148 -11.99 11.04 -13.44
N PRO A 149 -12.38 11.39 -14.68
CA PRO A 149 -12.32 10.46 -15.79
C PRO A 149 -10.86 10.11 -16.11
N TRP A 150 -10.61 8.86 -16.47
CA TRP A 150 -9.32 8.44 -17.01
C TRP A 150 -9.09 9.03 -18.40
N GLN A 151 -7.84 8.99 -18.85
CA GLN A 151 -7.47 9.29 -20.23
C GLN A 151 -7.57 8.00 -21.05
N GLU A 152 -7.96 8.14 -22.31
CA GLU A 152 -8.02 7.04 -23.28
C GLU A 152 -7.03 7.32 -24.41
N PHE A 153 -6.33 6.28 -24.85
CA PHE A 153 -5.34 6.35 -25.92
C PHE A 153 -5.59 5.23 -26.92
N THR A 154 -5.37 5.54 -28.20
CA THR A 154 -5.49 4.58 -29.29
C THR A 154 -4.09 4.22 -29.78
N LEU A 155 -3.79 2.93 -29.80
CA LEU A 155 -2.55 2.37 -30.32
C LEU A 155 -2.59 2.27 -31.86
N GLN A 156 -1.43 2.05 -32.47
CA GLN A 156 -1.30 2.00 -33.94
C GLN A 156 -2.06 0.80 -34.57
N ASP A 157 -2.21 -0.29 -33.82
CA ASP A 157 -2.98 -1.47 -34.18
C ASP A 157 -4.50 -1.27 -34.02
N GLY A 158 -4.94 -0.11 -33.51
CA GLY A 158 -6.34 0.22 -33.26
C GLY A 158 -6.86 -0.22 -31.89
N CYS A 159 -6.05 -0.87 -31.06
CA CYS A 159 -6.46 -1.17 -29.68
C CYS A 159 -6.53 0.10 -28.83
N HIS A 160 -7.45 0.15 -27.87
CA HIS A 160 -7.59 1.24 -26.92
C HIS A 160 -7.00 0.87 -25.56
N LEU A 161 -6.34 1.82 -24.91
CA LEU A 161 -5.92 1.70 -23.51
C LEU A 161 -6.45 2.88 -22.70
N ARG A 162 -6.59 2.68 -21.40
CA ARG A 162 -7.11 3.71 -20.50
C ARG A 162 -6.40 3.68 -19.16
N THR A 163 -6.00 4.84 -18.69
CA THR A 163 -5.35 5.01 -17.39
C THR A 163 -5.36 6.48 -16.96
N PHE A 164 -4.91 6.75 -15.75
CA PHE A 164 -4.54 8.10 -15.34
C PHE A 164 -3.08 8.35 -15.71
N TRP A 165 -2.81 9.44 -16.42
CA TRP A 165 -1.47 9.79 -16.83
C TRP A 165 -1.02 11.06 -16.12
N GLU A 166 -0.08 10.92 -15.19
CA GLU A 166 0.43 12.04 -14.40
C GLU A 166 1.83 12.46 -14.86
N GLY A 167 2.17 13.75 -14.67
CA GLY A 167 3.54 14.26 -14.85
C GLY A 167 3.82 15.04 -16.13
N GLY A 168 2.86 15.19 -17.04
CA GLY A 168 3.01 16.02 -18.26
C GLY A 168 4.25 15.66 -19.07
N SER A 169 5.05 16.65 -19.48
CA SER A 169 6.30 16.44 -20.23
C SER A 169 7.42 15.73 -19.45
N SER A 170 7.28 15.62 -18.13
CA SER A 170 8.21 14.90 -17.25
C SER A 170 7.76 13.47 -16.93
N ALA A 171 6.58 13.08 -17.41
CA ALA A 171 6.07 11.72 -17.27
C ALA A 171 6.99 10.75 -18.04
N PRO A 172 7.23 9.54 -17.50
CA PRO A 172 8.03 8.56 -18.20
C PRO A 172 7.32 8.09 -19.47
N ALA A 173 8.06 7.94 -20.56
CA ALA A 173 7.52 7.37 -21.79
C ALA A 173 7.28 5.87 -21.60
N LEU A 174 6.10 5.38 -21.99
CA LEU A 174 5.78 3.95 -22.00
C LEU A 174 5.82 3.42 -23.43
N PHE A 175 6.58 2.35 -23.62
CA PHE A 175 6.65 1.60 -24.87
C PHE A 175 5.95 0.26 -24.66
N ILE A 176 4.80 0.11 -25.30
CA ILE A 176 4.00 -1.11 -25.31
C ILE A 176 4.40 -1.86 -26.58
N PRO A 177 5.02 -3.04 -26.48
CA PRO A 177 5.41 -3.79 -27.67
C PRO A 177 4.18 -4.35 -28.36
N ASP A 178 4.25 -4.43 -29.69
CA ASP A 178 3.37 -5.31 -30.46
C ASP A 178 3.73 -6.75 -30.08
N SER A 179 2.79 -7.47 -29.46
CA SER A 179 3.05 -8.81 -28.91
C SER A 179 1.86 -9.72 -29.13
N ASP A 180 2.14 -10.98 -29.50
CA ASP A 180 1.11 -12.02 -29.72
C ASP A 180 0.31 -12.34 -28.45
N THR A 181 0.79 -11.91 -27.28
CA THR A 181 0.16 -12.13 -25.97
C THR A 181 -0.79 -11.01 -25.55
N THR A 182 -0.90 -9.95 -26.35
CA THR A 182 -1.89 -8.88 -26.24
C THR A 182 -2.79 -8.86 -27.47
N ARG A 183 -4.07 -8.57 -27.27
CA ARG A 183 -5.06 -8.45 -28.35
C ARG A 183 -6.05 -7.34 -28.03
N CYS A 184 -6.74 -6.84 -29.06
CA CYS A 184 -7.93 -6.03 -28.82
C CYS A 184 -9.07 -6.97 -28.39
N GLY A 185 -9.44 -6.91 -27.12
CA GLY A 185 -10.58 -7.61 -26.54
C GLY A 185 -11.90 -6.94 -26.87
N ASN A 186 -12.90 -7.17 -26.02
CA ASN A 186 -14.23 -6.60 -26.21
C ASN A 186 -14.19 -5.07 -26.30
N GLY A 187 -14.90 -4.50 -27.27
CA GLY A 187 -14.92 -3.04 -27.50
C GLY A 187 -13.58 -2.45 -27.94
N SER A 188 -12.70 -3.28 -28.53
CA SER A 188 -11.35 -2.91 -28.98
C SER A 188 -10.40 -2.51 -27.85
N TRP A 189 -10.72 -2.82 -26.59
CA TRP A 189 -9.82 -2.56 -25.47
C TRP A 189 -8.63 -3.51 -25.46
N LEU A 190 -7.43 -3.00 -25.24
CA LEU A 190 -6.22 -3.79 -25.09
C LEU A 190 -6.39 -4.77 -23.92
N SER A 191 -6.09 -6.03 -24.17
CA SER A 191 -6.24 -7.10 -23.19
C SER A 191 -5.16 -8.15 -23.39
N GLY A 192 -4.68 -8.73 -22.29
CA GLY A 192 -3.61 -9.72 -22.31
C GLY A 192 -2.39 -9.30 -21.51
N HIS A 193 -1.36 -10.11 -21.57
CA HIS A 193 -0.12 -9.91 -20.83
C HIS A 193 0.98 -9.40 -21.76
N THR A 194 1.80 -8.47 -21.30
CA THR A 194 3.01 -8.04 -22.00
C THR A 194 4.06 -7.49 -21.04
N VAL A 195 5.23 -7.13 -21.57
CA VAL A 195 6.26 -6.41 -20.84
C VAL A 195 6.42 -5.03 -21.45
N VAL A 196 6.02 -4.01 -20.70
CA VAL A 196 6.14 -2.60 -21.10
C VAL A 196 7.51 -2.08 -20.72
N THR A 197 8.14 -1.31 -21.60
CA THR A 197 9.37 -0.59 -21.27
C THR A 197 9.01 0.84 -20.86
N GLN A 198 9.34 1.21 -19.63
CA GLN A 198 9.24 2.58 -19.14
C GLN A 198 10.60 3.26 -19.28
N ASN A 199 10.66 4.40 -19.97
CA ASN A 199 11.87 5.22 -20.09
C ASN A 199 11.72 6.52 -19.33
N ARG A 200 12.63 6.78 -18.39
CA ARG A 200 12.74 8.03 -17.65
C ARG A 200 14.18 8.50 -17.64
N ASN A 201 14.43 9.69 -18.20
CA ASN A 201 15.78 10.30 -18.26
C ASN A 201 16.86 9.34 -18.79
N GLY A 202 16.54 8.53 -19.80
CA GLY A 202 17.45 7.55 -20.40
C GLY A 202 17.60 6.23 -19.65
N THR A 203 16.98 6.10 -18.47
CA THR A 203 16.90 4.82 -17.75
C THR A 203 15.67 4.05 -18.20
N GLN A 204 15.88 2.83 -18.68
CA GLN A 204 14.82 1.92 -19.10
C GLN A 204 14.50 0.90 -18.01
N LYS A 205 13.21 0.67 -17.77
CA LYS A 205 12.71 -0.34 -16.84
C LYS A 205 11.68 -1.21 -17.55
N ALA A 206 11.91 -2.52 -17.56
CA ALA A 206 10.93 -3.50 -18.01
C ALA A 206 9.91 -3.76 -16.90
N ILE A 207 8.62 -3.70 -17.24
CA ILE A 207 7.52 -3.83 -16.30
C ILE A 207 6.54 -4.87 -16.87
N PRO A 208 6.36 -6.03 -16.21
CA PRO A 208 5.29 -6.96 -16.56
C PRO A 208 3.93 -6.30 -16.29
N VAL A 209 3.08 -6.28 -17.30
CA VAL A 209 1.75 -5.67 -17.26
C VAL A 209 0.73 -6.65 -17.82
N THR A 210 -0.39 -6.79 -17.10
CA THR A 210 -1.61 -7.43 -17.59
C THR A 210 -2.63 -6.34 -17.85
N TYR A 211 -3.10 -6.21 -19.09
CA TYR A 211 -4.19 -5.32 -19.44
C TYR A 211 -5.52 -6.01 -19.19
N ILE A 212 -6.35 -5.40 -18.34
CA ILE A 212 -7.74 -5.81 -18.09
C ILE A 212 -8.65 -4.75 -18.70
N HIS A 213 -9.34 -5.07 -19.79
CA HIS A 213 -10.24 -4.15 -20.51
C HIS A 213 -9.59 -2.77 -20.73
N GLY A 214 -8.34 -2.74 -21.20
CA GLY A 214 -7.58 -1.52 -21.48
C GLY A 214 -6.86 -0.89 -20.29
N PHE A 215 -7.11 -1.35 -19.05
CA PHE A 215 -6.43 -0.83 -17.87
C PHE A 215 -5.14 -1.60 -17.58
N PRO A 216 -3.98 -0.93 -17.41
CA PRO A 216 -2.73 -1.57 -17.05
C PRO A 216 -2.74 -2.03 -15.58
N VAL A 217 -2.51 -3.32 -15.36
CA VAL A 217 -2.44 -3.93 -14.03
C VAL A 217 -1.12 -4.66 -13.82
N MET A 218 -0.45 -4.41 -12.71
CA MET A 218 0.82 -5.03 -12.32
C MET A 218 0.62 -5.99 -11.15
N GLY A 219 1.47 -7.02 -11.07
CA GLY A 219 1.48 -7.99 -9.97
C GLY A 219 0.43 -9.10 -10.07
N LEU A 220 -0.15 -9.30 -11.25
CA LEU A 220 -0.98 -10.46 -11.55
C LEU A 220 -0.12 -11.63 -12.07
N ASN A 221 -0.66 -12.83 -11.95
CA ASN A 221 -0.08 -14.02 -12.57
C ASN A 221 -0.16 -13.89 -14.11
N ASN A 222 0.90 -14.23 -14.83
CA ASN A 222 0.90 -14.20 -16.30
C ASN A 222 0.01 -15.29 -16.93
N ALA A 223 -0.37 -16.32 -16.16
CA ALA A 223 -1.22 -17.41 -16.63
C ALA A 223 -2.72 -17.09 -16.57
N VAL A 224 -3.13 -15.96 -15.99
CA VAL A 224 -4.56 -15.62 -15.91
C VAL A 224 -5.09 -15.10 -17.23
N ASP A 225 -6.36 -15.36 -17.47
CA ASP A 225 -7.09 -14.78 -18.60
C ASP A 225 -7.75 -13.46 -18.13
N PRO A 226 -7.24 -12.29 -18.54
CA PRO A 226 -7.77 -11.00 -18.10
C PRO A 226 -9.21 -10.74 -18.56
N GLU A 227 -9.71 -11.43 -19.60
CA GLU A 227 -11.10 -11.32 -20.04
C GLU A 227 -12.09 -11.87 -19.00
N LYS A 228 -11.62 -12.73 -18.09
CA LYS A 228 -12.44 -13.27 -17.00
C LYS A 228 -12.62 -12.25 -15.86
N ALA A 229 -11.86 -11.16 -15.83
CA ALA A 229 -12.03 -10.15 -14.81
C ALA A 229 -13.27 -9.29 -15.11
N LEU A 230 -14.13 -9.14 -14.10
CA LEU A 230 -15.31 -8.27 -14.11
C LEU A 230 -15.03 -7.07 -13.21
N ILE A 231 -14.78 -5.91 -13.82
CA ILE A 231 -14.50 -4.67 -13.08
C ILE A 231 -15.79 -4.19 -12.41
N THR A 232 -15.78 -4.13 -11.09
CA THR A 232 -16.88 -3.58 -10.27
C THR A 232 -16.76 -2.06 -10.15
N SER A 233 -15.54 -1.55 -9.95
CA SER A 233 -15.25 -0.11 -9.99
C SER A 233 -13.78 0.14 -10.30
N VAL A 234 -13.48 1.30 -10.85
CA VAL A 234 -12.11 1.72 -11.17
C VAL A 234 -12.01 3.24 -11.16
N ASN A 235 -11.00 3.76 -10.46
CA ASN A 235 -10.70 5.18 -10.40
C ASN A 235 -9.21 5.41 -10.05
N LYS A 236 -8.84 6.67 -9.83
CA LYS A 236 -7.47 7.11 -9.53
C LYS A 236 -6.93 6.70 -8.16
N GLU A 237 -7.72 5.97 -7.39
CA GLU A 237 -7.35 5.50 -6.05
C GLU A 237 -7.19 3.99 -6.04
N ARG A 238 -8.07 3.26 -6.76
CA ARG A 238 -8.12 1.80 -6.78
C ARG A 238 -8.96 1.24 -7.93
N MET A 239 -8.71 -0.01 -8.25
CA MET A 239 -9.56 -0.88 -9.07
C MET A 239 -10.10 -2.01 -8.19
N VAL A 240 -11.37 -2.35 -8.37
CA VAL A 240 -12.03 -3.46 -7.70
C VAL A 240 -12.62 -4.36 -8.78
N PHE A 241 -12.25 -5.64 -8.78
CA PHE A 241 -12.76 -6.60 -9.75
C PHE A 241 -13.05 -7.95 -9.11
N SER A 242 -13.97 -8.69 -9.73
CA SER A 242 -14.29 -10.08 -9.44
C SER A 242 -13.93 -10.96 -10.64
N THR A 243 -14.03 -12.27 -10.46
CA THR A 243 -13.72 -13.30 -11.44
C THR A 243 -14.76 -14.43 -11.38
N PRO A 244 -14.84 -15.35 -12.35
CA PRO A 244 -15.77 -16.48 -12.27
C PRO A 244 -15.48 -17.31 -11.02
N ASN A 245 -16.54 -17.69 -10.30
CA ASN A 245 -16.48 -18.45 -9.04
C ASN A 245 -15.86 -17.69 -7.85
N SER A 246 -15.69 -16.37 -7.93
CA SER A 246 -15.23 -15.55 -6.79
C SER A 246 -16.39 -14.99 -5.97
N ASP A 247 -17.49 -15.74 -5.85
CA ASP A 247 -18.75 -15.26 -5.26
C ASP A 247 -18.51 -14.52 -3.95
N GLN A 248 -19.05 -13.29 -3.87
CA GLN A 248 -18.92 -12.42 -2.70
C GLN A 248 -17.46 -12.16 -2.28
N SER A 249 -16.53 -12.13 -3.24
CA SER A 249 -15.15 -11.73 -3.02
C SER A 249 -14.60 -10.92 -4.18
N TRP A 250 -13.71 -9.98 -3.88
CA TRP A 250 -13.16 -9.04 -4.86
C TRP A 250 -11.71 -8.74 -4.55
N MET A 251 -10.89 -8.62 -5.60
CA MET A 251 -9.54 -8.11 -5.46
C MET A 251 -9.55 -6.58 -5.52
N ILE A 252 -8.83 -5.95 -4.60
CA ILE A 252 -8.67 -4.50 -4.53
C ILE A 252 -7.23 -4.18 -4.90
N LEU A 253 -7.06 -3.40 -5.95
CA LEU A 253 -5.77 -2.99 -6.48
C LEU A 253 -5.60 -1.49 -6.25
N PRO A 254 -4.68 -1.02 -5.40
CA PRO A 254 -4.37 0.40 -5.31
C PRO A 254 -3.81 0.94 -6.64
N TYR A 255 -4.13 2.19 -6.95
CA TYR A 255 -3.51 2.92 -8.05
C TYR A 255 -2.08 3.34 -7.67
N ASP A 256 -1.12 3.13 -8.57
CA ASP A 256 0.28 3.51 -8.44
C ASP A 256 0.62 4.53 -9.53
N SER A 257 0.74 5.79 -9.14
CA SER A 257 1.04 6.89 -10.07
C SER A 257 2.44 6.81 -10.69
N THR A 258 3.37 6.08 -10.07
CA THR A 258 4.71 5.89 -10.66
C THR A 258 4.69 4.93 -11.84
N LEU A 259 3.64 4.09 -11.91
CA LEU A 259 3.44 3.08 -12.94
C LEU A 259 2.30 3.45 -13.90
N ASN A 260 1.59 4.57 -13.65
CA ASN A 260 0.38 4.96 -14.39
C ASN A 260 -0.61 3.78 -14.52
N GLY A 261 -0.86 3.06 -13.43
CA GLY A 261 -1.71 1.87 -13.44
C GLY A 261 -2.00 1.32 -12.05
N TRP A 262 -2.70 0.19 -11.99
CA TRP A 262 -3.10 -0.44 -10.72
C TRP A 262 -2.18 -1.60 -10.39
N LYS A 263 -1.82 -1.75 -9.12
CA LYS A 263 -0.86 -2.76 -8.68
C LYS A 263 -1.46 -3.64 -7.61
N SER A 264 -1.37 -4.96 -7.78
CA SER A 264 -1.75 -5.90 -6.75
C SER A 264 -0.79 -5.83 -5.56
N ASN A 265 -1.38 -5.72 -4.37
CA ASN A 265 -0.75 -5.94 -3.07
C ASN A 265 -1.36 -7.17 -2.36
N GLY A 266 -2.14 -7.98 -3.10
CA GLY A 266 -2.81 -9.17 -2.59
C GLY A 266 -4.05 -8.91 -1.73
N THR A 267 -4.56 -7.68 -1.63
CA THR A 267 -5.79 -7.40 -0.86
C THR A 267 -7.02 -8.00 -1.54
N VAL A 268 -7.74 -8.84 -0.80
CA VAL A 268 -9.01 -9.45 -1.22
C VAL A 268 -10.08 -9.16 -0.18
N ALA A 269 -11.12 -8.46 -0.59
CA ALA A 269 -12.32 -8.27 0.21
C ALA A 269 -13.22 -9.52 0.11
N VAL A 270 -13.76 -9.99 1.24
CA VAL A 270 -14.68 -11.12 1.31
C VAL A 270 -15.89 -10.72 2.13
N GLU A 271 -17.04 -10.71 1.49
CA GLU A 271 -18.30 -10.47 2.18
C GLU A 271 -18.69 -11.71 2.97
N ILE A 272 -18.93 -11.53 4.28
CA ILE A 272 -19.38 -12.58 5.18
C ILE A 272 -20.56 -12.10 6.02
N THR A 273 -21.47 -13.03 6.32
CA THR A 273 -22.59 -12.76 7.21
C THR A 273 -22.18 -12.89 8.68
N ARG A 274 -23.00 -12.37 9.60
CA ARG A 274 -22.76 -12.51 11.04
C ARG A 274 -22.73 -13.98 11.48
N GLU A 275 -23.55 -14.82 10.86
CA GLU A 275 -23.61 -16.26 11.15
C GLU A 275 -22.29 -16.95 10.78
N ILE A 276 -21.70 -16.61 9.62
CA ILE A 276 -20.39 -17.11 9.22
C ILE A 276 -19.30 -16.55 10.14
N ALA A 277 -19.37 -15.25 10.46
CA ALA A 277 -18.39 -14.60 11.33
C ALA A 277 -18.36 -15.17 12.77
N SER A 278 -19.47 -15.76 13.23
CA SER A 278 -19.58 -16.41 14.54
C SER A 278 -19.22 -17.90 14.56
N ASP A 279 -18.96 -18.50 13.39
CA ASP A 279 -18.63 -19.92 13.25
C ASP A 279 -17.21 -20.06 12.67
N ASP A 280 -16.25 -20.33 13.54
CA ASP A 280 -14.82 -20.43 13.17
C ASP A 280 -14.58 -21.44 12.05
N ALA A 281 -15.25 -22.60 12.07
CA ALA A 281 -15.04 -23.64 11.07
C ALA A 281 -15.55 -23.18 9.69
N ARG A 282 -16.75 -22.58 9.65
CA ARG A 282 -17.32 -22.03 8.41
C ARG A 282 -16.52 -20.83 7.90
N LEU A 283 -16.05 -19.97 8.80
CA LEU A 283 -15.20 -18.83 8.46
C LEU A 283 -13.88 -19.26 7.84
N GLN A 284 -13.16 -20.21 8.46
CA GLN A 284 -11.90 -20.72 7.92
C GLN A 284 -12.10 -21.43 6.59
N ALA A 285 -13.17 -22.21 6.44
CA ALA A 285 -13.51 -22.84 5.16
C ALA A 285 -13.73 -21.80 4.05
N ARG A 286 -14.47 -20.71 4.35
CA ARG A 286 -14.71 -19.62 3.42
C ARG A 286 -13.42 -18.88 3.05
N ILE A 287 -12.56 -18.58 4.01
CA ILE A 287 -11.25 -17.94 3.75
C ILE A 287 -10.37 -18.84 2.88
N ALA A 288 -10.34 -20.15 3.15
CA ALA A 288 -9.54 -21.10 2.38
C ALA A 288 -10.02 -21.21 0.92
N GLU A 289 -11.33 -21.24 0.69
CA GLU A 289 -11.92 -21.23 -0.64
C GLU A 289 -11.53 -19.97 -1.43
N VAL A 290 -11.71 -18.80 -0.81
CA VAL A 290 -11.32 -17.52 -1.40
C VAL A 290 -9.83 -17.50 -1.72
N LYS A 291 -8.96 -17.90 -0.78
CA LYS A 291 -7.51 -17.93 -1.01
C LYS A 291 -7.15 -18.84 -2.18
N LYS A 292 -7.80 -20.00 -2.30
CA LYS A 292 -7.60 -20.91 -3.43
C LYS A 292 -7.92 -20.23 -4.77
N ILE A 293 -9.05 -19.54 -4.87
CA ILE A 293 -9.45 -18.82 -6.09
C ILE A 293 -8.44 -17.72 -6.44
N TRP A 294 -8.14 -16.83 -5.48
CA TRP A 294 -7.33 -15.63 -5.75
C TRP A 294 -5.83 -15.89 -5.84
N SER A 295 -5.34 -17.01 -5.28
CA SER A 295 -3.93 -17.40 -5.41
C SER A 295 -3.51 -17.64 -6.87
N ALA A 296 -4.45 -18.07 -7.72
CA ALA A 296 -4.19 -18.22 -9.15
C ALA A 296 -4.02 -16.87 -9.86
N TRP A 297 -4.59 -15.79 -9.31
CA TRP A 297 -4.63 -14.46 -9.92
C TRP A 297 -3.41 -13.58 -9.61
N ILE A 298 -2.72 -13.83 -8.50
CA ILE A 298 -1.53 -13.07 -8.10
C ILE A 298 -0.25 -13.81 -8.47
N THR A 299 0.86 -13.08 -8.56
CA THR A 299 2.18 -13.67 -8.80
C THR A 299 2.46 -14.81 -7.78
N PRO A 300 2.98 -15.97 -8.22
CA PRO A 300 3.31 -17.07 -7.31
C PRO A 300 4.20 -16.62 -6.15
N GLY A 301 3.82 -17.01 -4.92
CA GLY A 301 4.52 -16.64 -3.70
C GLY A 301 4.15 -15.26 -3.13
N ALA A 302 3.33 -14.46 -3.81
CA ALA A 302 2.76 -13.26 -3.22
C ALA A 302 1.72 -13.61 -2.14
N GLU A 303 1.66 -12.79 -1.09
CA GLU A 303 0.74 -12.98 0.03
C GLU A 303 -0.68 -12.49 -0.31
N LEU A 304 -1.69 -13.21 0.19
CA LEU A 304 -3.09 -12.78 0.12
C LEU A 304 -3.55 -12.22 1.46
N ASN A 305 -3.93 -10.95 1.43
CA ASN A 305 -4.44 -10.18 2.55
C ASN A 305 -5.97 -10.17 2.51
N VAL A 306 -6.60 -11.11 3.22
CA VAL A 306 -8.06 -11.23 3.25
C VAL A 306 -8.65 -10.22 4.23
N VAL A 307 -9.55 -9.37 3.74
CA VAL A 307 -10.33 -8.41 4.53
C VAL A 307 -11.77 -8.88 4.54
N LEU A 308 -12.29 -9.20 5.71
CA LEU A 308 -13.68 -9.63 5.89
C LEU A 308 -14.56 -8.39 5.99
N ILE A 309 -15.62 -8.30 5.20
CA ILE A 309 -16.53 -7.14 5.16
C ILE A 309 -18.00 -7.56 5.31
N ASP A 310 -18.86 -6.63 5.71
CA ASP A 310 -20.32 -6.81 5.68
C ASP A 310 -20.90 -6.67 4.28
N THR A 311 -20.40 -5.71 3.50
CA THR A 311 -20.80 -5.45 2.12
C THR A 311 -19.72 -4.66 1.41
N LEU A 312 -19.52 -4.93 0.12
CA LEU A 312 -18.65 -4.10 -0.71
C LEU A 312 -19.31 -2.72 -0.95
N ARG A 313 -18.52 -1.64 -0.86
CA ARG A 313 -18.98 -0.26 -1.11
C ARG A 313 -18.17 0.44 -2.21
N PRO A 314 -18.37 0.09 -3.50
CA PRO A 314 -17.53 0.56 -4.61
C PRO A 314 -17.53 2.09 -4.81
N GLN A 315 -18.51 2.79 -4.26
CA GLN A 315 -18.68 4.24 -4.33
C GLN A 315 -17.77 5.02 -3.35
N LEU A 316 -17.13 4.34 -2.40
CA LEU A 316 -16.30 4.95 -1.37
C LEU A 316 -14.82 4.77 -1.67
N ARG A 317 -13.99 5.71 -1.26
CA ARG A 317 -12.53 5.64 -1.48
C ARG A 317 -11.95 4.33 -0.94
N ASP A 318 -12.36 3.94 0.26
CA ASP A 318 -12.14 2.59 0.79
C ASP A 318 -13.40 1.73 0.56
N PRO A 319 -13.40 0.81 -0.42
CA PRO A 319 -14.56 -0.02 -0.72
C PRO A 319 -14.76 -1.17 0.29
N ALA A 320 -13.77 -1.43 1.14
CA ALA A 320 -13.82 -2.44 2.21
C ALA A 320 -14.05 -1.81 3.59
N VAL A 321 -14.46 -0.53 3.63
CA VAL A 321 -14.93 0.10 4.88
C VAL A 321 -16.07 -0.74 5.45
N GLY A 322 -16.14 -0.90 6.77
CA GLY A 322 -17.04 -1.89 7.39
C GLY A 322 -16.41 -3.29 7.47
N ALA A 323 -15.10 -3.36 7.65
CA ALA A 323 -14.42 -4.63 7.89
C ALA A 323 -14.70 -5.19 9.30
N TRP A 324 -14.93 -6.49 9.37
CA TRP A 324 -14.94 -7.25 10.62
C TRP A 324 -13.54 -7.22 11.23
N ARG A 325 -13.48 -7.00 12.55
CA ARG A 325 -12.20 -6.92 13.29
C ARG A 325 -12.09 -8.10 14.23
N ALA A 326 -10.90 -8.61 14.48
CA ALA A 326 -10.72 -9.54 15.59
C ALA A 326 -11.12 -8.85 16.91
N ALA A 327 -11.89 -9.52 17.76
CA ALA A 327 -11.96 -9.14 19.17
C ALA A 327 -10.58 -9.44 19.77
N ASN A 328 -9.93 -8.40 20.28
CA ASN A 328 -8.69 -8.53 21.02
C ASN A 328 -8.96 -9.01 22.44
#